data_AF-A0A0M3IHI7-F1
#
_entry.id   AF-A0A0M3IHI7-F1
#
_cell.length_a   1.000
_cell.length_b   1.000
_cell.length_c   1.000
_cell.angle_alpha   90.00
_cell.angle_beta   90.00
_cell.angle_gamma   90.00
#
_symmetry.space_group_name_H-M   'P 1'
#
loop_
_entity.id
_entity.type
_entity.pdbx_description
1 polymer ?
#
loop_
_entity_poly.entity_id
_entity_poly.type
_entity_poly.pdbx_seq_one_letter_code
_entity_poly.pdbx_strand_id
1 'polypeptide(L)'
;MTPNPLRIVYRKLGRNFAATNGLGAANTAPWRQSMSGVVCNTPDLSQMAAKIDSLKKWTVTTYKTTKQSICENLGKVERTVDKELEDQIESLKDIHRRYNQVFLMAKVFNTHFHRFNEAQKGLAESIYQLSLKESTLHSECSSNSESLRSMAHNGELLERALTFFLSSLRTLCEKTIEDTLLTVHNHDQARLEYDVHRHEVEALRQQPNTNADSIAIADHRCEAQREKYERLKEDVKVSEVPV
;
A
#
# COMPACT_ATOMS: atom_id res chain seq x y z
N MET A 1 9.26 -21.14 0.85
CA MET A 1 7.85 -21.22 1.28
C MET A 1 7.05 -20.23 0.44
N THR A 2 6.30 -20.74 -0.53
CA THR A 2 5.44 -19.94 -1.40
C THR A 2 4.22 -19.42 -0.62
N PRO A 3 3.80 -18.15 -0.77
CA PRO A 3 2.65 -17.63 -0.03
C PRO A 3 1.36 -18.28 -0.54
N ASN A 4 0.47 -18.65 0.38
CA ASN A 4 -0.84 -19.21 0.07
C ASN A 4 -1.68 -18.19 -0.74
N PRO A 5 -2.12 -18.52 -1.98
CA PRO A 5 -2.83 -17.59 -2.86
C PRO A 5 -4.17 -17.11 -2.30
N LEU A 6 -4.80 -17.89 -1.41
CA LEU A 6 -6.04 -17.47 -0.75
C LEU A 6 -5.81 -16.29 0.19
N ARG A 7 -4.64 -16.19 0.83
CA ARG A 7 -4.31 -15.13 1.79
C ARG A 7 -4.17 -13.75 1.11
N ILE A 8 -3.81 -13.74 -0.17
CA ILE A 8 -3.70 -12.52 -1.00
C ILE A 8 -5.10 -12.02 -1.38
N VAL A 9 -6.01 -12.93 -1.74
CA VAL A 9 -7.40 -12.62 -2.09
C VAL A 9 -8.16 -12.03 -0.89
N TYR A 10 -8.01 -12.60 0.31
CA TYR A 10 -8.64 -12.06 1.52
C TYR A 10 -8.11 -10.67 1.91
N ARG A 11 -6.82 -10.39 1.68
CA ARG A 11 -6.24 -9.06 1.92
C ARG A 11 -6.72 -8.01 0.91
N LYS A 12 -7.04 -8.43 -0.32
CA LYS A 12 -7.53 -7.60 -1.43
C LYS A 12 -9.01 -7.21 -1.27
N LEU A 13 -9.82 -8.07 -0.64
CA LEU A 13 -11.22 -7.79 -0.30
C LEU A 13 -11.37 -6.88 0.93
N GLY A 14 -10.55 -7.06 1.98
CA GLY A 14 -10.67 -6.30 3.22
C GLY A 14 -10.23 -4.83 3.12
N ARG A 15 -9.32 -4.50 2.19
CA ARG A 15 -8.75 -3.15 2.07
C ARG A 15 -9.65 -2.17 1.28
N ASN A 16 -10.41 -2.68 0.31
CA ASN A 16 -11.31 -1.87 -0.51
C ASN A 16 -12.65 -1.53 0.17
N PHE A 17 -13.03 -2.26 1.23
CA PHE A 17 -14.22 -1.93 2.03
C PHE A 17 -14.01 -0.71 2.95
N ALA A 18 -12.76 -0.39 3.32
CA ALA A 18 -12.45 0.73 4.20
C ALA A 18 -12.40 2.09 3.49
N ALA A 19 -12.27 2.11 2.15
CA ALA A 19 -12.06 3.34 1.37
C ALA A 19 -13.33 4.15 1.09
N THR A 20 -14.53 3.67 1.46
CA THR A 20 -15.80 4.37 1.16
C THR A 20 -16.55 4.89 2.38
N ASN A 21 -16.01 4.79 3.59
CA ASN A 21 -16.66 5.30 4.81
C ASN A 21 -15.76 6.32 5.53
N GLY A 22 -15.65 7.53 4.97
CA GLY A 22 -15.18 8.70 5.69
C GLY A 22 -16.36 9.50 6.23
N LEU A 23 -16.73 9.29 7.51
CA LEU A 23 -17.63 10.19 8.23
C LEU A 23 -17.16 10.39 9.68
N GLY A 24 -16.69 11.62 9.94
CA GLY A 24 -17.03 12.44 11.11
C GLY A 24 -16.68 11.92 12.50
N ALA A 25 -15.63 12.50 13.09
CA ALA A 25 -15.39 12.47 14.53
C ALA A 25 -16.59 13.08 15.30
N ALA A 26 -17.16 12.32 16.24
CA ALA A 26 -18.21 12.80 17.14
C ALA A 26 -17.58 13.41 18.41
N ASN A 27 -17.73 14.73 18.59
CA ASN A 27 -17.49 15.41 19.86
C ASN A 27 -18.71 15.24 20.78
N THR A 28 -18.43 14.94 22.05
CA THR A 28 -19.38 14.80 23.16
C THR A 28 -19.71 16.14 23.82
N ALA A 29 -20.99 16.36 24.17
CA ALA A 29 -21.58 17.22 25.24
C ALA A 29 -22.92 17.88 24.81
N PRO A 30 -23.87 18.21 25.74
CA PRO A 30 -25.23 17.68 25.61
C PRO A 30 -26.42 18.67 25.74
N TRP A 31 -27.62 18.14 25.41
CA TRP A 31 -29.01 18.57 25.68
C TRP A 31 -29.58 19.85 25.02
N ARG A 32 -30.60 19.71 24.15
CA ARG A 32 -32.06 19.91 24.41
C ARG A 32 -32.85 20.10 23.07
N GLN A 33 -34.16 19.75 23.12
CA GLN A 33 -35.24 20.04 22.14
C GLN A 33 -35.28 19.14 20.89
N SER A 34 -36.41 18.74 20.29
CA SER A 34 -37.85 18.81 20.58
C SER A 34 -38.50 17.74 19.67
N MET A 35 -39.53 17.04 20.14
CA MET A 35 -40.25 16.08 19.30
C MET A 35 -40.99 16.80 18.17
N SER A 36 -40.60 16.53 16.92
CA SER A 36 -41.40 16.81 15.72
C SER A 36 -41.12 15.74 14.66
N GLY A 37 -42.18 15.02 14.28
CA GLY A 37 -42.33 14.32 13.00
C GLY A 37 -41.26 13.30 12.62
N VAL A 38 -41.53 12.02 12.86
CA VAL A 38 -40.91 10.94 12.06
C VAL A 38 -41.46 11.07 10.64
N VAL A 39 -40.73 11.82 9.79
CA VAL A 39 -40.84 11.68 8.35
C VAL A 39 -40.02 10.46 7.98
N CYS A 40 -40.72 9.36 7.67
CA CYS A 40 -40.13 8.22 7.03
C CYS A 40 -39.69 8.63 5.62
N ASN A 41 -38.42 9.02 5.47
CA ASN A 41 -37.80 9.10 4.15
C ASN A 41 -37.77 7.69 3.56
N THR A 42 -38.74 7.38 2.70
CA THR A 42 -38.63 6.23 1.81
C THR A 42 -37.41 6.47 0.92
N PRO A 43 -36.39 5.58 0.90
CA PRO A 43 -35.34 5.68 -0.09
C PRO A 43 -36.01 5.54 -1.47
N ASP A 44 -35.82 6.56 -2.31
CA ASP A 44 -36.33 6.63 -3.66
C ASP A 44 -36.02 5.32 -4.41
N LEU A 45 -37.08 4.59 -4.81
CA LEU A 45 -37.01 3.25 -5.40
C LEU A 45 -36.10 3.23 -6.65
N SER A 46 -36.00 4.37 -7.35
CA SER A 46 -35.12 4.56 -8.50
C SER A 46 -33.63 4.54 -8.11
N GLN A 47 -33.27 5.12 -6.96
CA GLN A 47 -31.90 5.09 -6.42
C GLN A 47 -31.53 3.68 -5.96
N MET A 48 -32.48 2.94 -5.40
CA MET A 48 -32.26 1.55 -5.01
C MET A 48 -32.06 0.65 -6.24
N ALA A 49 -32.85 0.85 -7.30
CA ALA A 49 -32.70 0.14 -8.57
C ALA A 49 -31.32 0.43 -9.23
N ALA A 50 -30.91 1.70 -9.30
CA ALA A 50 -29.61 2.08 -9.85
C ALA A 50 -28.43 1.47 -9.06
N LYS A 51 -28.54 1.37 -7.73
CA LYS A 51 -27.56 0.68 -6.88
C LYS A 51 -27.52 -0.83 -7.15
N ILE A 52 -28.67 -1.45 -7.35
CA ILE A 52 -28.73 -2.88 -7.68
C ILE A 52 -28.09 -3.14 -9.05
N ASP A 53 -28.34 -2.29 -10.04
CA ASP A 53 -27.78 -2.46 -11.37
C ASP A 53 -26.27 -2.16 -11.43
N SER A 54 -25.79 -1.20 -10.62
CA SER A 54 -24.35 -0.98 -10.48
C SER A 54 -23.66 -2.18 -9.82
N LEU A 55 -24.28 -2.81 -8.81
CA LEU A 55 -23.79 -4.04 -8.19
C LEU A 55 -23.75 -5.21 -9.18
N LYS A 56 -24.79 -5.38 -10.00
CA LYS A 56 -24.81 -6.41 -11.06
C LYS A 56 -23.69 -6.19 -12.06
N LYS A 57 -23.55 -4.96 -12.58
CA LYS A 57 -22.49 -4.61 -13.54
C LYS A 57 -21.11 -4.86 -12.93
N TRP A 58 -20.89 -4.42 -11.70
CA TRP A 58 -19.66 -4.65 -10.97
C TRP A 58 -19.35 -6.14 -10.80
N THR A 59 -20.34 -6.96 -10.42
CA THR A 59 -20.16 -8.41 -10.23
C THR A 59 -19.77 -9.09 -11.54
N VAL A 60 -20.44 -8.75 -12.64
CA VAL A 60 -20.14 -9.31 -13.97
C VAL A 60 -18.76 -8.88 -14.46
N THR A 61 -18.42 -7.60 -14.35
CA THR A 61 -17.09 -7.09 -14.73
C THR A 61 -16.01 -7.77 -13.90
N THR A 62 -16.17 -7.84 -12.57
CA THR A 62 -15.22 -8.49 -11.66
C THR A 62 -15.01 -9.95 -12.03
N TYR A 63 -16.09 -10.69 -12.31
CA TYR A 63 -15.99 -12.08 -12.76
C TYR A 63 -15.19 -12.20 -14.07
N LYS A 64 -15.49 -11.37 -15.08
CA LYS A 64 -14.80 -11.40 -16.38
C LYS A 64 -13.32 -11.07 -16.25
N THR A 65 -12.98 -10.01 -15.54
CA THR A 65 -11.58 -9.59 -15.29
C THR A 65 -10.83 -10.66 -14.49
N THR A 66 -11.48 -11.31 -13.52
CA THR A 66 -10.89 -12.43 -12.76
C THR A 66 -10.65 -13.63 -13.66
N LYS A 67 -11.62 -13.99 -14.51
CA LYS A 67 -11.48 -15.08 -15.49
C LYS A 67 -10.34 -14.79 -16.46
N GLN A 68 -10.26 -13.58 -17.01
CA GLN A 68 -9.19 -13.14 -17.89
C GLN A 68 -7.82 -13.31 -17.22
N SER A 69 -7.66 -12.79 -16.00
CA SER A 69 -6.40 -12.92 -15.24
C SER A 69 -5.99 -14.38 -15.01
N ILE A 70 -6.94 -15.25 -14.65
CA ILE A 70 -6.65 -16.69 -14.47
C ILE A 70 -6.24 -17.33 -15.80
N CYS A 71 -6.94 -17.00 -16.89
CA CYS A 71 -6.66 -17.54 -18.22
C CYS A 71 -5.27 -17.10 -18.74
N GLU A 72 -4.89 -15.84 -18.53
CA GLU A 72 -3.55 -15.33 -18.83
C GLU A 72 -2.47 -16.08 -18.04
N ASN A 73 -2.66 -16.23 -16.71
CA ASN A 73 -1.71 -16.93 -15.85
C ASN A 73 -1.52 -18.41 -16.22
N LEU A 74 -2.52 -19.02 -16.87
CA LEU A 74 -2.48 -20.40 -17.37
C LEU A 74 -1.99 -20.48 -18.83
N GLY A 75 -1.64 -19.35 -19.47
CA GLY A 75 -1.23 -19.30 -20.88
C GLY A 75 -2.33 -19.67 -21.87
N LYS A 76 -3.61 -19.61 -21.45
CA LYS A 76 -4.76 -20.00 -22.29
C LYS A 76 -5.28 -18.88 -23.17
N VAL A 77 -4.91 -17.64 -22.87
CA VAL A 77 -5.37 -16.43 -23.53
C VAL A 77 -4.20 -15.45 -23.63
N GLU A 78 -4.11 -14.72 -24.74
CA GLU A 78 -3.06 -13.73 -24.96
C GLU A 78 -3.24 -12.48 -24.07
N ARG A 79 -2.10 -11.89 -23.69
CA ARG A 79 -1.98 -10.78 -22.75
C ARG A 79 -1.42 -9.56 -23.49
N THR A 80 -1.96 -8.37 -23.26
CA THR A 80 -1.26 -7.14 -23.68
C THR A 80 0.03 -6.99 -22.87
N VAL A 81 1.18 -6.89 -23.52
CA VAL A 81 2.49 -6.80 -22.86
C VAL A 81 3.24 -5.57 -23.34
N ASP A 82 3.71 -4.76 -22.38
CA ASP A 82 4.75 -3.75 -22.60
C ASP A 82 5.97 -4.17 -21.78
N LYS A 83 6.97 -4.72 -22.47
CA LYS A 83 8.12 -5.34 -21.81
C LYS A 83 8.98 -4.32 -21.07
N GLU A 84 9.16 -3.13 -21.64
CA GLU A 84 9.98 -2.08 -21.01
C GLU A 84 9.34 -1.60 -19.72
N LEU A 85 8.02 -1.35 -19.75
CA LEU A 85 7.27 -0.94 -18.56
C LEU A 85 7.22 -2.05 -17.51
N GLU A 86 7.06 -3.31 -17.92
CA GLU A 86 7.08 -4.44 -16.99
C GLU A 86 8.44 -4.60 -16.29
N ASP A 87 9.55 -4.40 -17.02
CA ASP A 87 10.90 -4.43 -16.45
C ASP A 87 11.12 -3.28 -15.45
N GLN A 88 10.61 -2.07 -15.76
CA GLN A 88 10.66 -0.91 -14.86
C GLN A 88 9.85 -1.13 -13.56
N ILE A 89 8.62 -1.64 -13.69
CA ILE A 89 7.74 -1.98 -12.56
C ILE A 89 8.41 -3.04 -11.66
N GLU A 90 9.07 -4.04 -12.25
CA GLU A 90 9.75 -5.08 -11.47
C GLU A 90 10.97 -4.51 -10.72
N SER A 91 11.73 -3.61 -11.34
CA SER A 91 12.80 -2.85 -10.68
C SER A 91 12.27 -2.03 -9.50
N LEU A 92 11.14 -1.33 -9.66
CA LEU A 92 10.49 -0.58 -8.58
C LEU A 92 10.10 -1.48 -7.40
N LYS A 93 9.52 -2.65 -7.67
CA LYS A 93 9.16 -3.63 -6.62
C LYS A 93 10.39 -4.17 -5.90
N ASP A 94 11.48 -4.43 -6.62
CA ASP A 94 12.73 -4.87 -5.99
C ASP A 94 13.33 -3.77 -5.08
N ILE A 95 13.36 -2.53 -5.56
CA ILE A 95 13.76 -1.37 -4.75
C ILE A 95 12.88 -1.27 -3.50
N HIS A 96 11.55 -1.33 -3.64
CA HIS A 96 10.63 -1.30 -2.51
C HIS A 96 10.94 -2.41 -1.49
N ARG A 97 11.22 -3.63 -1.95
CA ARG A 97 11.59 -4.77 -1.10
C ARG A 97 12.90 -4.50 -0.34
N ARG A 98 13.94 -4.02 -1.03
CA ARG A 98 15.24 -3.72 -0.43
C ARG A 98 15.16 -2.60 0.60
N TYR A 99 14.42 -1.54 0.32
CA TYR A 99 14.21 -0.43 1.26
C TYR A 99 13.46 -0.88 2.52
N ASN A 100 12.44 -1.73 2.39
CA ASN A 100 11.76 -2.32 3.55
C ASN A 100 12.69 -3.21 4.39
N GLN A 101 13.61 -3.95 3.77
CA GLN A 101 14.61 -4.74 4.49
C GLN A 101 15.54 -3.81 5.30
N VAL A 102 16.06 -2.75 4.68
CA VAL A 102 16.89 -1.75 5.38
C VAL A 102 16.11 -1.11 6.53
N PHE A 103 14.85 -0.73 6.31
CA PHE A 103 13.99 -0.17 7.34
C PHE A 103 13.82 -1.11 8.53
N LEU A 104 13.57 -2.40 8.27
CA LEU A 104 13.43 -3.39 9.33
C LEU A 104 14.74 -3.57 10.11
N MET A 105 15.88 -3.68 9.41
CA MET A 105 17.18 -3.82 10.06
C MET A 105 17.54 -2.59 10.89
N ALA A 106 17.31 -1.39 10.36
CA ALA A 106 17.53 -0.14 11.09
C ALA A 106 16.62 -0.03 12.32
N LYS A 107 15.37 -0.52 12.25
CA LYS A 107 14.45 -0.52 13.38
C LYS A 107 14.93 -1.46 14.50
N VAL A 108 15.42 -2.65 14.11
CA VAL A 108 16.03 -3.62 15.04
C VAL A 108 17.28 -3.02 15.66
N PHE A 109 18.16 -2.43 14.85
CA PHE A 109 19.37 -1.75 15.32
C PHE A 109 19.04 -0.63 16.30
N ASN A 110 18.11 0.28 15.99
CA ASN A 110 17.72 1.37 16.88
C ASN A 110 17.21 0.86 18.23
N THR A 111 16.47 -0.25 18.23
CA THR A 111 16.00 -0.90 19.47
C THR A 111 17.16 -1.45 20.30
N HIS A 112 18.12 -2.14 19.66
CA HIS A 112 19.31 -2.64 20.36
C HIS A 112 20.21 -1.53 20.85
N PHE A 113 20.38 -0.49 20.04
CA PHE A 113 21.19 0.67 20.36
C PHE A 113 20.63 1.43 21.56
N HIS A 114 19.32 1.65 21.62
CA HIS A 114 18.64 2.21 22.80
C HIS A 114 18.93 1.39 24.07
N ARG A 115 18.76 0.07 24.01
CA ARG A 115 19.05 -0.82 25.16
C ARG A 115 20.52 -0.81 25.57
N PHE A 116 21.42 -0.79 24.59
CA PHE A 116 22.85 -0.66 24.83
C PHE A 116 23.17 0.65 25.55
N ASN A 117 22.57 1.76 25.11
CA ASN A 117 22.77 3.07 25.70
C ASN A 117 22.26 3.12 27.17
N GLU A 118 21.11 2.51 27.45
CA GLU A 118 20.58 2.38 28.82
C GLU A 118 21.47 1.50 29.71
N ALA A 119 21.95 0.35 29.18
CA ALA A 119 22.90 -0.49 29.91
C ALA A 119 24.20 0.25 30.23
N GLN A 120 24.67 1.09 29.30
CA GLN A 120 25.85 1.92 29.49
C GLN A 120 25.68 2.96 30.60
N LYS A 121 24.51 3.60 30.70
CA LYS A 121 24.17 4.49 31.82
C LYS A 121 24.19 3.75 33.16
N GLY A 122 23.57 2.55 33.20
CA GLY A 122 23.57 1.71 34.40
C GLY A 122 24.97 1.25 34.83
N LEU A 123 25.83 0.92 33.87
CA LEU A 123 27.23 0.59 34.12
C LEU A 123 28.01 1.79 34.66
N ALA A 124 27.83 2.97 34.05
CA ALA A 124 28.46 4.20 34.51
C ALA A 124 28.10 4.50 35.97
N GLU A 125 26.83 4.35 36.32
CA GLU A 125 26.38 4.55 37.70
C GLU A 125 26.98 3.51 38.66
N SER A 126 27.02 2.23 38.26
CA SER A 126 27.62 1.18 39.08
C SER A 126 29.11 1.41 39.35
N ILE A 127 29.86 1.84 38.34
CA ILE A 127 31.29 2.16 38.46
C ILE A 127 31.50 3.42 39.32
N TYR A 128 30.62 4.41 39.20
CA TYR A 128 30.65 5.58 40.09
C TYR A 128 30.39 5.17 41.55
N GLN A 129 29.39 4.33 41.82
CA GLN A 129 29.15 3.83 43.18
C GLN A 129 30.33 3.01 43.73
N LEU A 130 31.05 2.29 42.87
CA LEU A 130 32.29 1.60 43.26
C LEU A 130 33.40 2.59 43.63
N SER A 131 33.55 3.69 42.89
CA SER A 131 34.56 4.72 43.17
C SER A 131 34.38 5.37 44.53
N LEU A 132 33.14 5.46 45.02
CA LEU A 132 32.82 6.00 46.35
C LEU A 132 33.19 5.05 47.49
N LYS A 133 33.27 3.74 47.21
CA LYS A 133 33.55 2.70 48.21
C LYS A 133 35.03 2.32 48.27
N GLU A 134 35.70 2.27 47.11
CA GLU A 134 37.08 1.84 46.98
C GLU A 134 38.01 3.05 46.77
N SER A 135 38.53 3.60 47.87
CA SER A 135 39.37 4.80 47.85
C SER A 135 40.67 4.64 47.04
N THR A 136 41.20 3.42 46.94
CA THR A 136 42.40 3.11 46.16
C THR A 136 42.16 3.15 44.65
N LEU A 137 40.92 2.92 44.20
CA LEU A 137 40.53 2.91 42.78
C LEU A 137 39.68 4.13 42.39
N HIS A 138 39.48 5.07 43.30
CA HIS A 138 38.55 6.19 43.13
C HIS A 138 38.77 6.97 41.82
N SER A 139 40.01 7.39 41.56
CA SER A 139 40.35 8.19 40.37
C SER A 139 40.03 7.45 39.06
N GLU A 140 40.45 6.19 38.96
CA GLU A 140 40.24 5.31 37.79
C GLU A 140 38.74 5.06 37.55
N CYS A 141 38.02 4.65 38.59
CA CYS A 141 36.59 4.38 38.49
C CYS A 141 35.79 5.65 38.20
N SER A 142 36.11 6.79 38.83
CA SER A 142 35.42 8.05 38.56
C SER A 142 35.60 8.48 37.10
N SER A 143 36.84 8.46 36.60
CA SER A 143 37.14 8.80 35.20
C SER A 143 36.42 7.89 34.19
N ASN A 144 36.40 6.58 34.45
CA ASN A 144 35.66 5.62 33.62
C ASN A 144 34.15 5.87 33.66
N SER A 145 33.58 6.18 34.83
CA SER A 145 32.16 6.49 34.95
C SER A 145 31.76 7.74 34.16
N GLU A 146 32.60 8.78 34.19
CA GLU A 146 32.39 10.01 33.41
C GLU A 146 32.48 9.75 31.91
N SER A 147 33.45 8.95 31.48
CA SER A 147 33.61 8.53 30.09
C SER A 147 32.37 7.78 29.57
N LEU A 148 31.84 6.84 30.37
CA LEU A 148 30.62 6.11 30.03
C LEU A 148 29.38 7.02 30.00
N ARG A 149 29.26 7.98 30.92
CA ARG A 149 28.16 8.97 30.90
C ARG A 149 28.23 9.85 29.65
N SER A 150 29.43 10.32 29.28
CA SER A 150 29.65 11.12 28.08
C SER A 150 29.29 10.34 26.81
N MET A 151 29.77 9.10 26.68
CA MET A 151 29.42 8.24 25.56
C MET A 151 27.91 7.94 25.51
N ALA A 152 27.24 7.83 26.67
CA ALA A 152 25.81 7.55 26.71
C ALA A 152 24.99 8.77 26.27
N HIS A 153 25.44 9.96 26.65
CA HIS A 153 24.88 11.23 26.20
C HIS A 153 25.00 11.39 24.67
N ASN A 154 26.19 11.09 24.12
CA ASN A 154 26.39 11.09 22.66
C ASN A 154 25.51 10.04 21.97
N GLY A 155 25.29 8.89 22.61
CA GLY A 155 24.36 7.87 22.16
C GLY A 155 22.94 8.40 21.99
N GLU A 156 22.45 9.27 22.89
CA GLU A 156 21.11 9.84 22.74
C GLU A 156 20.97 10.74 21.50
N LEU A 157 22.04 11.42 21.08
CA LEU A 157 22.03 12.21 19.85
C LEU A 157 21.91 11.30 18.61
N LEU A 158 22.66 10.20 18.60
CA LEU A 158 22.56 9.20 17.54
C LEU A 158 21.18 8.52 17.52
N GLU A 159 20.60 8.20 18.67
CA GLU A 159 19.26 7.61 18.76
C GLU A 159 18.18 8.53 18.17
N ARG A 160 18.28 9.84 18.42
CA ARG A 160 17.38 10.83 17.81
C ARG A 160 17.54 10.86 16.28
N ALA A 161 18.78 10.85 15.77
CA ALA A 161 19.06 10.81 14.34
C ALA A 161 18.52 9.52 13.68
N LEU A 162 18.69 8.36 14.33
CA LEU A 162 18.16 7.08 13.85
C LEU A 162 16.63 7.07 13.84
N THR A 163 16.00 7.65 14.86
CA THR A 163 14.55 7.77 14.93
C THR A 163 14.00 8.65 13.79
N PHE A 164 14.66 9.77 13.50
CA PHE A 164 14.33 10.60 12.34
C PHE A 164 14.51 9.83 11.03
N PHE A 165 15.66 9.18 10.84
CA PHE A 165 15.94 8.34 9.67
C PHE A 165 14.85 7.28 9.44
N LEU A 166 14.45 6.57 10.50
CA LEU A 166 13.38 5.57 10.43
C LEU A 166 12.02 6.18 10.04
N SER A 167 11.73 7.40 10.50
CA SER A 167 10.51 8.10 10.11
C SER A 167 10.49 8.47 8.62
N SER A 168 11.61 9.00 8.13
CA SER A 168 11.79 9.34 6.72
C SER A 168 11.71 8.11 5.83
N LEU A 169 12.38 7.02 6.22
CA LEU A 169 12.39 5.77 5.46
C LEU A 169 11.02 5.10 5.45
N ARG A 170 10.28 5.15 6.58
CA ARG A 170 8.88 4.71 6.64
C ARG A 170 8.03 5.48 5.65
N THR A 171 8.16 6.80 5.61
CA THR A 171 7.38 7.66 4.70
C THR A 171 7.66 7.30 3.24
N LEU A 172 8.93 7.12 2.89
CA LEU A 172 9.32 6.70 1.54
C LEU A 172 8.71 5.34 1.16
N CYS A 173 8.82 4.33 2.03
CA CYS A 173 8.35 2.98 1.72
C CYS A 173 6.81 2.88 1.76
N GLU A 174 6.18 3.34 2.84
CA GLU A 174 4.76 3.11 3.12
C GLU A 174 3.84 4.14 2.46
N LYS A 175 4.37 5.26 1.95
CA LYS A 175 3.59 6.28 1.24
C LYS A 175 4.08 6.47 -0.17
N THR A 176 5.28 7.04 -0.35
CA THR A 176 5.74 7.47 -1.68
C THR A 176 5.81 6.32 -2.68
N ILE A 177 6.45 5.20 -2.33
CA ILE A 177 6.56 4.05 -3.23
C ILE A 177 5.20 3.34 -3.38
N GLU A 178 4.42 3.25 -2.31
CA GLU A 178 3.10 2.62 -2.34
C GLU A 178 2.10 3.40 -3.23
N ASP A 179 2.19 4.73 -3.26
CA ASP A 179 1.39 5.60 -4.13
C ASP A 179 1.70 5.31 -5.62
N THR A 180 2.98 5.18 -5.98
CA THR A 180 3.38 4.76 -7.34
C THR A 180 2.88 3.35 -7.65
N LEU A 181 2.99 2.40 -6.71
CA LEU A 181 2.51 1.03 -6.88
C LEU A 181 0.98 0.96 -7.02
N LEU A 182 0.23 1.90 -6.43
CA LEU A 182 -1.20 2.04 -6.64
C LEU A 182 -1.53 2.49 -8.07
N THR A 183 -0.77 3.44 -8.63
CA THR A 183 -0.89 3.84 -10.04
C THR A 183 -0.61 2.65 -10.97
N VAL A 184 0.45 1.90 -10.71
CA VAL A 184 0.78 0.64 -11.43
C VAL A 184 -0.36 -0.38 -11.32
N HIS A 185 -0.96 -0.52 -10.14
CA HIS A 185 -2.11 -1.42 -9.96
C HIS A 185 -3.31 -1.00 -10.81
N ASN A 186 -3.63 0.29 -10.84
CA ASN A 186 -4.72 0.83 -11.65
C ASN A 186 -4.48 0.63 -13.15
N HIS A 187 -3.23 0.82 -13.60
CA HIS A 187 -2.81 0.52 -14.97
C HIS A 187 -3.03 -0.97 -15.32
N ASP A 188 -2.58 -1.91 -14.49
CA ASP A 188 -2.78 -3.35 -14.73
C ASP A 188 -4.27 -3.75 -14.70
N GLN A 189 -5.09 -3.10 -13.85
CA GLN A 189 -6.55 -3.31 -13.90
C GLN A 189 -7.16 -2.83 -15.23
N ALA A 190 -6.77 -1.65 -15.72
CA ALA A 190 -7.26 -1.14 -17.00
C ALA A 190 -6.80 -2.01 -18.18
N ARG A 191 -5.58 -2.56 -18.13
CA ARG A 191 -5.08 -3.54 -19.10
C ARG A 191 -5.97 -4.79 -19.13
N LEU A 192 -6.28 -5.37 -17.98
CA LEU A 192 -7.15 -6.55 -17.89
C LEU A 192 -8.56 -6.27 -18.42
N GLU A 193 -9.14 -5.10 -18.11
CA GLU A 193 -10.44 -4.68 -18.65
C GLU A 193 -10.41 -4.54 -20.17
N TYR A 194 -9.35 -3.94 -20.72
CA TYR A 194 -9.14 -3.84 -22.16
C TYR A 194 -9.02 -5.23 -22.80
N ASP A 195 -8.22 -6.14 -22.24
CA ASP A 195 -8.05 -7.51 -22.74
C ASP A 195 -9.38 -8.30 -22.74
N VAL A 196 -10.21 -8.14 -21.69
CA VAL A 196 -11.57 -8.71 -21.66
C VAL A 196 -12.38 -8.23 -22.87
N HIS A 197 -12.41 -6.92 -23.13
CA HIS A 197 -13.22 -6.36 -24.21
C HIS A 197 -12.68 -6.66 -25.60
N ARG A 198 -11.35 -6.75 -25.77
CA ARG A 198 -10.73 -7.19 -27.02
C ARG A 198 -11.15 -8.62 -27.35
N HIS A 199 -11.08 -9.54 -26.40
CA HIS A 199 -11.50 -10.93 -26.62
C HIS A 199 -13.02 -11.06 -26.84
N GLU A 200 -13.84 -10.21 -26.22
CA GLU A 200 -15.29 -10.16 -26.49
C GLU A 200 -15.59 -9.75 -27.93
N VAL A 201 -14.92 -8.72 -28.45
CA VAL A 201 -15.04 -8.29 -29.84
C VAL A 201 -14.65 -9.41 -30.80
N GLU A 202 -13.51 -10.05 -30.55
CA GLU A 202 -13.01 -11.14 -31.39
C GLU A 202 -13.96 -12.35 -31.37
N ALA A 203 -14.47 -12.73 -30.20
CA ALA A 203 -15.47 -13.80 -30.07
C ALA A 203 -16.78 -13.49 -30.78
N LEU A 204 -17.24 -12.22 -30.79
CA LEU A 204 -18.44 -11.80 -31.51
C LEU A 204 -18.27 -11.88 -33.03
N ARG A 205 -17.08 -11.52 -33.53
CA ARG A 205 -16.75 -11.59 -34.96
C ARG A 205 -16.66 -13.02 -35.50
N GLN A 206 -16.30 -13.98 -34.65
CA GLN A 206 -16.23 -15.41 -35.01
C GLN A 206 -17.60 -16.11 -35.01
N GLN A 207 -18.65 -15.49 -34.46
CA GLN A 207 -19.98 -16.08 -34.40
C GLN A 207 -20.72 -15.91 -35.74
N PRO A 208 -21.29 -16.99 -36.32
CA PRO A 208 -21.82 -16.99 -37.69
C PRO A 208 -23.09 -16.16 -37.92
N ASN A 209 -23.74 -15.62 -36.87
CA ASN A 209 -25.02 -14.89 -36.95
C ASN A 209 -25.02 -13.55 -36.17
N THR A 210 -23.86 -12.94 -35.94
CA THR A 210 -23.77 -11.70 -35.15
C THR A 210 -24.21 -10.48 -35.97
N ASN A 211 -25.04 -9.61 -35.38
CA ASN A 211 -25.47 -8.36 -36.02
C ASN A 211 -24.30 -7.37 -36.12
N ALA A 212 -24.14 -6.70 -37.26
CA ALA A 212 -23.15 -5.65 -37.47
C ALA A 212 -23.22 -4.55 -36.40
N ASP A 213 -24.43 -4.17 -35.96
CA ASP A 213 -24.61 -3.15 -34.92
C ASP A 213 -24.04 -3.60 -33.56
N SER A 214 -24.18 -4.88 -33.23
CA SER A 214 -23.64 -5.42 -31.98
C SER A 214 -22.10 -5.47 -31.96
N ILE A 215 -21.49 -5.67 -33.13
CA ILE A 215 -20.04 -5.62 -33.30
C ILE A 215 -19.57 -4.17 -33.16
N ALA A 216 -20.25 -3.23 -33.82
CA ALA A 216 -19.93 -1.80 -33.73
C ALA A 216 -20.03 -1.25 -32.29
N ILE A 217 -21.05 -1.67 -31.52
CA ILE A 217 -21.19 -1.30 -30.10
C ILE A 217 -20.05 -1.90 -29.26
N ALA A 218 -19.67 -3.16 -29.52
CA ALA A 218 -18.58 -3.81 -28.82
C ALA A 218 -17.22 -3.16 -29.14
N ASP A 219 -16.99 -2.81 -30.42
CA ASP A 219 -15.80 -2.09 -30.88
C ASP A 219 -15.67 -0.73 -30.21
N HIS A 220 -16.75 0.07 -30.17
CA HIS A 220 -16.75 1.35 -29.47
C HIS A 220 -16.42 1.21 -27.97
N ARG A 221 -16.95 0.17 -27.31
CA ARG A 221 -16.63 -0.11 -25.89
C ARG A 221 -15.17 -0.53 -25.72
N CYS A 222 -14.63 -1.33 -26.63
CA CYS A 222 -13.25 -1.77 -26.61
C CYS A 222 -12.29 -0.57 -26.76
N GLU A 223 -12.58 0.34 -27.70
CA GLU A 223 -11.75 1.54 -27.91
C GLU A 223 -11.75 2.45 -26.67
N ALA A 224 -12.91 2.64 -26.02
CA ALA A 224 -12.97 3.42 -24.78
C ALA A 224 -12.10 2.83 -23.65
N GLN A 225 -11.95 1.51 -23.59
CA GLN A 225 -11.10 0.83 -22.60
C GLN A 225 -9.62 0.86 -22.98
N ARG A 226 -9.33 0.84 -24.28
CA ARG A 226 -7.99 1.07 -24.80
C ARG A 226 -7.50 2.47 -24.45
N GLU A 227 -8.29 3.51 -24.68
CA GLU A 227 -7.94 4.89 -24.31
C GLU A 227 -7.68 5.04 -22.81
N LYS A 228 -8.49 4.39 -21.96
CA LYS A 228 -8.29 4.35 -20.51
C LYS A 228 -6.96 3.68 -20.15
N TYR A 229 -6.66 2.53 -20.76
CA TYR A 229 -5.41 1.81 -20.57
C TYR A 229 -4.19 2.65 -20.97
N GLU A 230 -4.20 3.26 -22.17
CA GLU A 230 -3.10 4.10 -22.65
C GLU A 230 -2.91 5.35 -21.78
N ARG A 231 -3.99 5.98 -21.31
CA ARG A 231 -3.88 7.10 -20.37
C ARG A 231 -3.17 6.71 -19.07
N LEU A 232 -3.60 5.61 -18.45
CA LEU A 232 -3.00 5.11 -17.21
C LEU A 232 -1.57 4.59 -17.41
N LYS A 233 -1.22 4.19 -18.63
CA LYS A 233 0.15 3.83 -19.01
C LYS A 233 1.08 5.04 -18.94
N GLU A 234 0.63 6.18 -19.44
CA GLU A 234 1.38 7.44 -19.35
C GLU A 234 1.49 7.92 -17.89
N ASP A 235 0.45 7.73 -17.08
CA ASP A 235 0.50 8.07 -15.64
C ASP A 235 1.58 7.27 -14.89
N VAL A 236 1.78 5.98 -15.23
CA VAL A 236 2.87 5.16 -14.67
C VAL A 236 4.22 5.69 -15.10
N LYS A 237 4.42 5.97 -16.39
CA LYS A 237 5.69 6.51 -16.92
C LYS A 237 6.09 7.82 -16.27
N VAL A 238 5.13 8.72 -16.02
CA VAL A 238 5.39 10.00 -15.34
C VAL A 238 5.74 9.77 -13.85
N SER A 239 5.11 8.80 -13.21
CA SER A 239 5.34 8.50 -11.78
C SER A 239 6.67 7.78 -11.51
N GLU A 240 7.27 7.14 -12.53
CA GLU A 240 8.56 6.46 -12.44
C GLU A 240 9.78 7.38 -12.68
N VAL A 241 9.56 8.68 -12.94
CA VAL A 241 10.64 9.67 -13.05
C VAL A 241 10.73 10.54 -11.78
N PRO A 242 11.33 10.04 -10.68
CA PRO A 242 11.94 10.90 -9.68
C PRO A 242 13.45 10.98 -9.95
N VAL A 243 13.89 12.10 -10.55
CA VAL A 243 15.29 12.56 -10.49
C VAL A 243 15.53 13.25 -9.15
#